data_AF-A0AAW7P3K2-F1
#
_entry.id   AF-A0AAW7P3K2-F1
#
_cell.length_a   1.000
_cell.length_b   1.000
_cell.length_c   1.000
_cell.angle_alpha   90.00
_cell.angle_beta   90.00
_cell.angle_gamma   90.00
#
_symmetry.space_group_name_H-M   'P 1'
#
loop_
_entity.id
_entity.type
_entity.pdbx_description
1 polymer ?
#
loop_
_entity_poly.entity_id
_entity_poly.type
_entity_poly.pdbx_seq_one_letter_code
_entity_poly.pdbx_strand_id
1 'polypeptide(L)'
;MKKKYLVLVDGLFALLGSAINFFGPILILAMAIGAYKDTFRYFIALNIWNVFIFLVAIASKYLLRDEKRIKKWILHLFLIAGFILFLASILAVGENIPVLEGLVNELLGKMFTDSQLFAAYFYSQWVAAVSFVICGIAFLLSLKNFKEKD
;
A
#
# COMPACT_ATOMS: atom_id res chain seq x y z
N MET A 1 -2.84 10.77 25.04
CA MET A 1 -1.66 9.90 24.78
C MET A 1 -1.89 8.77 23.76
N LYS A 2 -2.78 7.78 23.94
CA LYS A 2 -2.93 6.64 23.00
C LYS A 2 -3.09 7.02 21.51
N LYS A 3 -3.95 8.00 21.19
CA LYS A 3 -4.16 8.45 19.79
C LYS A 3 -2.93 9.12 19.17
N LYS A 4 -2.11 9.81 19.96
CA LYS A 4 -0.84 10.42 19.50
C LYS A 4 0.15 9.35 19.03
N TYR A 5 0.25 8.25 19.79
CA TYR A 5 1.09 7.10 19.39
C TYR A 5 0.57 6.44 18.12
N LEU A 6 -0.75 6.25 17.98
CA LEU A 6 -1.34 5.71 16.74
C LEU A 6 -0.97 6.58 15.53
N VAL A 7 -1.10 7.90 15.63
CA VAL A 7 -0.70 8.84 14.54
C VAL A 7 0.78 8.74 14.20
N LEU A 8 1.65 8.61 15.21
CA LEU A 8 3.09 8.44 14.98
C LEU A 8 3.37 7.12 14.26
N VAL A 9 2.75 6.04 14.72
CA VAL A 9 2.89 4.70 14.15
C VAL A 9 2.37 4.66 12.71
N ASP A 10 1.20 5.23 12.44
CA ASP A 10 0.63 5.34 11.10
C ASP A 10 1.55 6.16 10.16
N GLY A 11 2.11 7.26 10.66
CA GLY A 11 3.09 8.05 9.92
C GLY A 11 4.35 7.25 9.57
N LEU A 12 4.88 6.48 10.51
CA LEU A 12 6.04 5.61 10.27
C LEU A 12 5.73 4.46 9.31
N PHE A 13 4.57 3.80 9.45
CA PHE A 13 4.15 2.74 8.53
C PHE A 13 3.91 3.27 7.12
N ALA A 14 3.35 4.46 6.97
CA ALA A 14 3.23 5.10 5.66
C ALA A 14 4.62 5.34 5.05
N LEU A 15 5.56 5.96 5.78
CA LEU A 15 6.90 6.20 5.24
C LEU A 15 7.68 4.91 4.93
N LEU A 16 7.58 3.90 5.79
CA LEU A 16 8.19 2.59 5.56
C LEU A 16 7.54 1.88 4.36
N GLY A 17 6.21 1.92 4.27
CA GLY A 17 5.47 1.42 3.12
C GLY A 17 5.87 2.14 1.83
N SER A 18 6.11 3.45 1.88
CA SER A 18 6.63 4.19 0.74
C SER A 18 7.98 3.67 0.27
N ALA A 19 8.95 3.52 1.18
CA ALA A 19 10.28 3.05 0.83
C ALA A 19 10.24 1.63 0.24
N ILE A 20 9.50 0.72 0.88
CA ILE A 20 9.36 -0.67 0.41
C ILE A 20 8.67 -0.71 -0.97
N ASN A 21 7.63 0.08 -1.20
CA ASN A 21 6.89 0.05 -2.45
C ASN A 21 7.57 0.83 -3.58
N PHE A 22 8.52 1.70 -3.26
CA PHE A 22 9.38 2.34 -4.25
C PHE A 22 10.53 1.42 -4.67
N PHE A 23 11.29 0.89 -3.71
CA PHE A 23 12.51 0.12 -3.96
C PHE A 23 12.26 -1.37 -4.17
N GLY A 24 11.28 -1.96 -3.50
CA GLY A 24 10.94 -3.39 -3.60
C GLY A 24 10.68 -3.85 -5.02
N PRO A 25 9.82 -3.15 -5.80
CA PRO A 25 9.61 -3.50 -7.20
C PRO A 25 10.89 -3.42 -8.05
N ILE A 26 11.73 -2.39 -7.84
CA ILE A 26 13.01 -2.26 -8.57
C ILE A 26 13.92 -3.46 -8.27
N LEU A 27 14.00 -3.88 -7.00
CA LEU A 27 14.80 -5.03 -6.58
C LEU A 27 14.26 -6.33 -7.19
N ILE A 28 12.95 -6.54 -7.18
CA ILE A 28 12.30 -7.71 -7.80
C ILE A 28 12.60 -7.76 -9.30
N LEU A 29 12.53 -6.63 -9.99
CA LEU A 29 12.85 -6.54 -11.42
C LEU A 29 14.32 -6.90 -11.68
N ALA A 30 15.25 -6.36 -10.88
CA ALA A 30 16.68 -6.68 -10.99
C ALA A 30 16.96 -8.18 -10.75
N MET A 31 16.31 -8.78 -9.75
CA MET A 31 16.40 -10.21 -9.45
C MET A 31 15.83 -11.08 -10.58
N ALA A 32 14.72 -10.67 -11.18
CA ALA A 32 14.11 -11.34 -12.32
C ALA A 32 15.04 -11.34 -13.55
N ILE A 33 15.64 -10.17 -13.86
CA ILE A 33 16.62 -10.04 -14.95
C ILE A 33 17.85 -10.92 -14.69
N GLY A 34 18.31 -10.98 -13.44
CA GLY A 34 19.42 -11.84 -13.02
C GLY A 34 19.07 -13.32 -12.88
N ALA A 35 17.83 -13.73 -13.21
CA ALA A 35 17.31 -15.10 -13.05
C ALA A 35 17.53 -15.67 -11.63
N TYR A 36 17.42 -14.83 -10.59
CA TYR A 36 17.59 -15.26 -9.20
C TYR A 36 16.44 -16.17 -8.77
N LYS A 37 16.80 -17.32 -8.18
CA LYS A 37 15.85 -18.36 -7.76
C LYS A 37 14.80 -17.87 -6.75
N ASP A 38 15.15 -16.89 -5.93
CA ASP A 38 14.28 -16.37 -4.86
C ASP A 38 13.36 -15.21 -5.29
N THR A 39 13.41 -14.77 -6.56
CA THR A 39 12.61 -13.64 -7.07
C THR A 39 11.13 -13.75 -6.70
N PHE A 40 10.55 -14.95 -6.86
CA PHE A 40 9.15 -15.21 -6.55
C PHE A 40 8.83 -15.07 -5.05
N ARG A 41 9.77 -15.41 -4.16
CA ARG A 41 9.58 -15.26 -2.70
C ARG A 41 9.51 -13.78 -2.30
N TYR A 42 10.38 -12.95 -2.86
CA TYR A 42 10.34 -11.50 -2.63
C TYR A 42 9.07 -10.85 -3.20
N PHE A 43 8.60 -11.34 -4.35
CA PHE A 43 7.32 -10.94 -4.90
C PHE A 43 6.15 -11.28 -3.94
N ILE A 44 6.07 -12.50 -3.41
CA ILE A 44 5.06 -12.85 -2.40
C ILE A 44 5.18 -11.97 -1.16
N ALA A 45 6.40 -11.76 -0.65
CA ALA A 45 6.65 -10.95 0.54
C ALA A 45 6.16 -9.50 0.37
N LEU A 46 6.39 -8.89 -0.80
CA LEU A 46 5.89 -7.56 -1.13
C LEU A 46 4.35 -7.52 -1.14
N ASN A 47 3.69 -8.53 -1.70
CA ASN A 47 2.23 -8.61 -1.71
C ASN A 47 1.65 -8.80 -0.30
N ILE A 48 2.26 -9.62 0.55
CA ILE A 48 1.86 -9.77 1.96
C ILE A 48 2.00 -8.44 2.70
N TRP A 49 3.12 -7.73 2.48
CA TRP A 49 3.34 -6.39 3.03
C TRP A 49 2.26 -5.40 2.59
N ASN A 50 1.88 -5.41 1.31
CA ASN A 50 0.83 -4.55 0.77
C ASN A 50 -0.53 -4.79 1.44
N VAL A 51 -0.92 -6.05 1.62
CA VAL A 51 -2.15 -6.41 2.33
C VAL A 51 -2.09 -5.95 3.78
N PHE A 52 -0.95 -6.12 4.45
CA PHE A 52 -0.76 -5.68 5.83
C PHE A 52 -0.92 -4.15 5.96
N ILE A 53 -0.28 -3.36 5.10
CA ILE A 53 -0.42 -1.90 5.12
C ILE A 53 -1.86 -1.46 4.86
N PHE A 54 -2.58 -2.16 3.97
CA PHE A 54 -3.99 -1.86 3.75
C PHE A 54 -4.84 -2.10 5.01
N LEU A 55 -4.62 -3.19 5.73
CA LEU A 55 -5.29 -3.47 7.01
C LEU A 55 -4.97 -2.39 8.05
N VAL A 56 -3.72 -1.94 8.14
CA VAL A 56 -3.31 -0.81 8.99
C VAL A 56 -4.06 0.46 8.60
N ALA A 57 -4.23 0.73 7.31
CA ALA A 57 -4.96 1.91 6.85
C ALA A 57 -6.47 1.87 7.17
N ILE A 58 -7.11 0.70 7.09
CA ILE A 58 -8.49 0.49 7.55
C ILE A 58 -8.59 0.76 9.05
N ALA A 59 -7.70 0.14 9.84
CA ALA A 59 -7.67 0.30 11.30
C ALA A 59 -7.45 1.77 11.68
N SER A 60 -6.51 2.46 11.05
CA SER A 60 -6.24 3.89 11.23
C SER A 60 -7.48 4.73 10.96
N LYS A 61 -8.16 4.53 9.82
CA LYS A 61 -9.39 5.26 9.48
C LYS A 61 -10.50 5.02 10.49
N TYR A 62 -10.65 3.79 11.00
CA TYR A 62 -11.65 3.46 12.01
C TYR A 62 -11.34 4.09 13.38
N LEU A 63 -10.12 3.93 13.88
CA LEU A 63 -9.70 4.38 15.20
C LEU A 63 -9.54 5.91 15.32
N LEU A 64 -9.22 6.58 14.20
CA LEU A 64 -8.97 8.03 14.15
C LEU A 64 -10.12 8.81 13.48
N ARG A 65 -11.25 8.17 13.15
CA ARG A 65 -12.39 8.80 12.45
C ARG A 65 -12.88 10.10 13.10
N ASP A 66 -12.94 10.12 14.42
CA ASP A 66 -13.49 11.23 15.22
C ASP A 66 -12.41 12.21 15.70
N GLU A 67 -11.16 12.00 15.31
CA GLU A 67 -10.04 12.81 15.77
C GLU A 67 -9.94 14.13 14.99
N LYS A 68 -10.47 15.21 15.59
CA LYS A 68 -10.48 16.55 14.99
C LYS A 68 -9.09 17.16 14.79
N ARG A 69 -8.06 16.67 15.50
CA ARG A 69 -6.66 17.16 15.37
C ARG A 69 -5.99 16.72 14.07
N ILE A 70 -6.53 15.73 13.37
CA ILE A 70 -6.01 15.20 12.11
C ILE A 70 -6.96 15.62 10.99
N LYS A 71 -6.39 16.06 9.87
CA LYS A 71 -7.20 16.34 8.69
C LYS A 71 -7.72 15.04 8.08
N LYS A 72 -9.03 14.93 7.86
CA LYS A 72 -9.66 13.71 7.32
C LYS A 72 -9.06 13.24 6.00
N TRP A 73 -8.58 14.14 5.14
CA TRP A 73 -7.96 13.76 3.87
C TRP A 73 -6.73 12.88 4.04
N ILE A 74 -5.99 12.99 5.15
CA ILE A 74 -4.80 12.17 5.44
C ILE A 74 -5.21 10.70 5.58
N LEU A 75 -6.26 10.43 6.35
CA LEU A 75 -6.81 9.08 6.55
C LEU A 75 -7.39 8.50 5.25
N HIS A 76 -8.03 9.34 4.43
CA HIS A 76 -8.55 8.90 3.14
C HIS A 76 -7.44 8.58 2.15
N LEU A 77 -6.41 9.42 2.06
CA LEU A 77 -5.28 9.19 1.18
C LEU A 77 -4.52 7.92 1.59
N PHE A 78 -4.30 7.71 2.89
CA PHE A 78 -3.66 6.49 3.39
C PHE A 78 -4.47 5.24 3.05
N LEU A 79 -5.80 5.29 3.23
CA LEU A 79 -6.68 4.18 2.84
C LEU A 79 -6.69 3.94 1.33
N ILE A 80 -6.78 4.99 0.51
CA ILE A 80 -6.81 4.87 -0.96
C ILE A 80 -5.50 4.26 -1.45
N ALA A 81 -4.36 4.73 -0.94
CA ALA A 81 -3.05 4.17 -1.29
C ALA A 81 -2.95 2.69 -0.90
N GLY A 82 -3.37 2.32 0.31
CA GLY A 82 -3.46 0.91 0.72
C GLY A 82 -4.41 0.09 -0.15
N PHE A 83 -5.57 0.66 -0.53
CA PHE A 83 -6.54 -0.02 -1.37
C PHE A 83 -6.03 -0.27 -2.80
N ILE A 84 -5.31 0.69 -3.38
CA ILE A 84 -4.63 0.53 -4.68
C ILE A 84 -3.67 -0.66 -4.62
N LEU A 85 -2.86 -0.75 -3.57
CA LEU A 85 -1.92 -1.85 -3.38
C LEU A 85 -2.62 -3.19 -3.17
N PHE A 86 -3.70 -3.21 -2.40
CA PHE A 86 -4.51 -4.41 -2.18
C PHE A 86 -5.10 -4.91 -3.50
N LEU A 87 -5.70 -4.02 -4.28
CA LEU A 87 -6.29 -4.37 -5.58
C LEU A 87 -5.21 -4.87 -6.55
N ALA A 88 -4.06 -4.20 -6.62
CA ALA A 88 -2.94 -4.65 -7.44
C ALA A 88 -2.42 -6.03 -7.02
N SER A 89 -2.37 -6.31 -5.70
CA SER A 89 -1.95 -7.60 -5.18
C SER A 89 -2.95 -8.71 -5.52
N ILE A 90 -4.26 -8.44 -5.44
CA ILE A 90 -5.31 -9.37 -5.90
C ILE A 90 -5.14 -9.69 -7.38
N LEU A 91 -4.94 -8.67 -8.22
CA LEU A 91 -4.80 -8.86 -9.66
C LEU A 91 -3.57 -9.70 -9.99
N ALA A 92 -2.44 -9.43 -9.33
CA ALA A 92 -1.19 -10.12 -9.63
C ALA A 92 -1.13 -11.57 -9.07
N VAL A 93 -1.88 -11.86 -8.00
CA VAL A 93 -2.04 -13.23 -7.50
C VAL A 93 -3.18 -13.96 -8.22
N GLY A 94 -4.14 -13.22 -8.77
CA GLY A 94 -5.36 -13.76 -9.36
C GLY A 94 -5.13 -14.69 -10.53
N GLU A 95 -4.14 -14.41 -11.37
CA GLU A 95 -3.75 -15.29 -12.48
C GLU A 95 -3.19 -16.65 -12.02
N ASN A 96 -2.72 -16.74 -10.78
CA ASN A 96 -2.12 -17.98 -10.26
C ASN A 96 -3.13 -18.83 -9.46
N ILE A 97 -4.36 -18.32 -9.23
CA ILE A 97 -5.40 -19.00 -8.46
C ILE A 97 -6.66 -19.12 -9.33
N PRO A 98 -7.07 -20.34 -9.75
CA PRO A 98 -8.17 -20.54 -10.71
C PRO A 98 -9.50 -19.86 -10.31
N VAL A 99 -9.79 -19.84 -9.00
CA VAL A 99 -11.01 -19.21 -8.45
C VAL A 99 -10.97 -17.68 -8.62
N LEU A 100 -9.80 -17.08 -8.45
CA LEU A 100 -9.62 -15.63 -8.51
C LEU A 100 -9.43 -15.18 -9.96
N GLU A 101 -8.80 -16.00 -10.81
CA GLU A 101 -8.68 -15.81 -12.25
C GLU A 101 -10.05 -15.70 -12.92
N GLY A 102 -10.98 -16.61 -12.58
CA GLY A 102 -12.37 -16.55 -13.06
C GLY A 102 -13.08 -15.25 -12.69
N LEU A 103 -12.91 -14.80 -11.45
CA LEU A 103 -13.54 -13.59 -10.93
C LEU A 103 -12.94 -12.30 -11.54
N VAL A 104 -11.63 -12.27 -11.75
CA VAL A 104 -10.93 -11.15 -12.42
C VAL A 104 -11.36 -11.07 -13.89
N ASN A 105 -11.41 -12.21 -14.60
CA ASN A 105 -11.83 -12.27 -15.99
C ASN A 105 -13.31 -11.92 -16.18
N GLU A 106 -14.17 -12.24 -15.22
CA GLU A 106 -15.59 -11.88 -15.25
C GLU A 106 -15.81 -10.38 -14.95
N LEU A 107 -15.03 -9.79 -14.06
CA LEU A 107 -15.15 -8.38 -13.67
C LEU A 107 -14.51 -7.41 -14.68
N LEU A 108 -13.35 -7.77 -15.24
CA LEU A 108 -12.55 -6.91 -16.11
C LEU A 108 -12.52 -7.40 -17.57
N GLY A 109 -13.12 -8.54 -17.90
CA GLY A 109 -12.94 -9.17 -19.21
C GLY A 109 -11.49 -9.56 -19.48
N LYS A 110 -11.20 -10.13 -20.66
CA LYS A 110 -9.82 -10.26 -21.17
C LYS A 110 -9.26 -8.91 -21.67
N MET A 111 -9.47 -7.83 -20.91
CA MET A 111 -9.11 -6.48 -21.37
C MET A 111 -7.61 -6.18 -21.32
N PHE A 112 -6.83 -6.95 -20.55
CA PHE A 112 -5.41 -6.70 -20.38
C PHE A 112 -4.56 -7.90 -20.80
N THR A 113 -3.45 -7.64 -21.50
CA THR A 113 -2.40 -8.63 -21.74
C THR A 113 -1.55 -8.82 -20.48
N ASP A 114 -0.93 -9.98 -20.29
CA ASP A 114 -0.05 -10.27 -19.15
C ASP A 114 1.00 -9.16 -18.92
N SER A 115 1.54 -8.59 -20.01
CA SER A 115 2.49 -7.47 -19.97
C SER A 115 1.89 -6.16 -19.43
N GLN A 116 0.61 -5.89 -19.70
CA GLN A 116 -0.09 -4.70 -19.23
C GLN A 116 -0.47 -4.84 -17.75
N LEU A 117 -0.88 -6.02 -17.31
CA LEU A 117 -1.15 -6.31 -15.90
C LEU A 117 0.13 -6.23 -15.06
N PHE A 118 1.22 -6.76 -15.60
CA PHE A 118 2.55 -6.61 -15.00
C PHE A 118 2.91 -5.13 -14.88
N ALA A 119 2.86 -4.34 -15.96
CA ALA A 119 3.17 -2.91 -15.87
C ALA A 119 2.26 -2.16 -14.87
N ALA A 120 0.95 -2.40 -14.91
CA ALA A 120 -0.03 -1.79 -14.01
C ALA A 120 0.27 -2.12 -12.55
N TYR A 121 0.68 -3.35 -12.24
CA TYR A 121 1.13 -3.73 -10.91
C TYR A 121 2.29 -2.84 -10.44
N PHE A 122 3.37 -2.72 -11.21
CA PHE A 122 4.53 -1.90 -10.81
C PHE A 122 4.19 -0.42 -10.68
N TYR A 123 3.42 0.14 -11.62
CA TYR A 123 2.98 1.54 -11.52
C TYR A 123 2.12 1.79 -10.29
N SER A 124 1.24 0.85 -9.92
CA SER A 124 0.42 0.97 -8.71
C SER A 124 1.28 1.06 -7.44
N GLN A 125 2.40 0.33 -7.38
CA GLN A 125 3.34 0.38 -6.25
C GLN A 125 3.93 1.78 -6.10
N TRP A 126 4.34 2.42 -7.20
CA TRP A 126 4.91 3.76 -7.18
C TRP A 126 3.89 4.85 -6.88
N VAL A 127 2.68 4.75 -7.42
CA VAL A 127 1.58 5.68 -7.10
C VAL A 127 1.25 5.64 -5.61
N ALA A 128 1.16 4.44 -5.04
CA ALA A 128 0.95 4.25 -3.61
C ALA A 128 2.15 4.75 -2.80
N ALA A 129 3.38 4.51 -3.25
CA ALA A 129 4.59 4.98 -2.58
C ALA A 129 4.62 6.49 -2.44
N VAL A 130 4.31 7.24 -3.51
CA VAL A 130 4.23 8.71 -3.46
C VAL A 130 3.11 9.17 -2.52
N SER A 131 1.94 8.54 -2.62
CA SER A 131 0.80 8.84 -1.75
C SER A 131 1.14 8.61 -0.27
N PHE A 132 1.92 7.57 0.02
CA PHE A 132 2.41 7.24 1.35
C PHE A 132 3.44 8.24 1.88
N VAL A 133 4.34 8.79 1.06
CA VAL A 133 5.20 9.90 1.49
C VAL A 133 4.34 11.07 1.96
N ILE A 134 3.36 11.46 1.12
CA ILE A 134 2.51 12.62 1.36
C ILE A 134 1.70 12.42 2.66
N CYS A 135 1.02 11.28 2.82
CA CYS A 135 0.23 11.05 4.02
C CYS A 135 1.11 10.80 5.26
N GLY A 136 2.27 10.14 5.12
CA GLY A 136 3.21 9.91 6.21
C GLY A 136 3.75 11.20 6.81
N ILE A 137 4.23 12.13 5.96
CA ILE A 137 4.64 13.47 6.40
C ILE A 137 3.46 14.20 7.06
N ALA A 138 2.27 14.13 6.47
CA ALA A 138 1.09 14.81 7.02
C ALA A 138 0.66 14.26 8.39
N PHE A 139 0.77 12.95 8.63
CA PHE A 139 0.57 12.34 9.95
C PHE A 139 1.57 12.88 10.97
N LEU A 140 2.87 12.89 10.62
CA LEU A 140 3.91 13.40 11.51
C LEU A 140 3.75 14.89 11.82
N LEU A 141 3.36 15.70 10.84
CA LEU A 141 3.03 17.12 11.06
C LEU A 141 1.83 17.28 11.98
N SER A 142 0.82 16.41 11.86
CA SER A 142 -0.38 16.44 12.71
C SER A 142 -0.05 16.19 14.19
N LEU A 143 1.09 15.57 14.52
CA LEU A 143 1.55 15.39 15.91
C LEU A 143 1.81 16.71 16.64
N LYS A 144 2.11 17.80 15.92
CA LYS A 144 2.28 19.14 16.53
C LYS A 144 0.99 19.61 17.21
N ASN A 145 -0.16 19.34 16.60
CA ASN A 145 -1.49 19.68 17.14
C ASN A 145 -1.85 18.92 18.43
N PHE A 146 -1.13 17.84 18.74
CA PHE A 146 -1.27 17.11 20.00
C PHE A 146 -0.40 17.72 21.11
N LYS A 147 0.66 18.48 20.78
CA LYS A 147 1.49 19.17 21.78
C LYS A 147 0.88 20.49 22.24
N GLU A 148 0.08 21.14 21.40
CA GLU A 148 -0.52 22.46 21.69
C GLU A 148 -1.81 22.38 22.53
N LYS A 149 -2.38 21.19 22.70
CA LYS A 149 -3.68 20.96 23.37
C LYS A 149 -3.58 19.99 24.56
N ASP A 150 -2.36 19.62 24.94
CA ASP A 150 -2.04 18.97 26.21
C ASP A 150 -1.62 20.08 27.19
#